data_AF-A0A850H511-F1
#
_entry.id   AF-A0A850H511-F1
#
_cell.length_a   1.000
_cell.length_b   1.000
_cell.length_c   1.000
_cell.angle_alpha   90.00
_cell.angle_beta   90.00
_cell.angle_gamma   90.00
#
_symmetry.space_group_name_H-M   'P 1'
#
loop_
_entity.id
_entity.type
_entity.pdbx_description
1 polymer ?
#
loop_
_entity_poly.entity_id
_entity_poly.type
_entity_poly.pdbx_seq_one_letter_code
_entity_poly.pdbx_strand_id
1 'polypeptide(L)'
;MACHVPLRQTSCHRRRVAATVSAKLLHWYDQHARDLPWRNPPGLPVPDDPDWPYRVWLSEVMLQQTTVAAVKPYFARFVETWPTVEALAEAEDAEIMSAWAGLGYYSRARNLAKCAREVAQLGGFPRTEAELLKLPGLGAYTAAAIAAIAFGERAVVVDANVERLVSRLFAIEEPLPSARKAIRERADSITPNERAGDFAQAMMDLGSQICTTRAPKCLLCPLLEDCLSRANGIAESLPVKLPKKAKPQRKGTAFWIERGEGKRREVWLVTRQGTGMLGGMRALPDDGWSAREDGSGEAPLKGEWEPLGAVSHVFTHAALTLSVVHYSGDHLPEGEGGWWPIARIEDAGLPTLFAKAARLALAKD
;
A
#
# COMPACT_ATOMS: atom_id res chain seq x y z
N MET A 1 67.18 -52.07 3.31
CA MET A 1 65.88 -52.70 3.61
C MET A 1 65.57 -52.48 5.09
N ALA A 2 64.46 -51.92 5.54
CA ALA A 2 63.45 -51.02 4.99
C ALA A 2 62.85 -50.31 6.22
N CYS A 3 62.88 -48.98 6.26
CA CYS A 3 62.16 -48.19 7.27
C CYS A 3 60.65 -48.30 7.01
N HIS A 4 59.87 -48.63 8.03
CA HIS A 4 58.41 -48.48 7.99
C HIS A 4 58.00 -47.27 8.84
N VAL A 5 57.55 -46.24 8.13
CA VAL A 5 56.98 -44.98 8.64
C VAL A 5 55.50 -45.23 8.95
N PRO A 6 54.97 -44.76 10.09
CA PRO A 6 53.54 -44.88 10.37
C PRO A 6 52.75 -43.83 9.58
N LEU A 7 51.73 -44.30 8.84
CA LEU A 7 50.77 -43.48 8.10
C LEU A 7 49.93 -42.66 9.09
N ARG A 8 50.21 -41.36 9.20
CA ARG A 8 49.26 -40.39 9.75
C ARG A 8 48.10 -40.24 8.77
N GLN A 9 46.94 -40.77 9.12
CA GLN A 9 45.69 -40.38 8.50
C GLN A 9 45.35 -38.94 8.93
N THR A 10 45.71 -37.96 8.12
CA THR A 10 45.19 -36.61 8.22
C THR A 10 43.80 -36.59 7.61
N SER A 11 42.77 -36.66 8.46
CA SER A 11 41.39 -36.44 8.05
C SER A 11 41.23 -34.99 7.56
N CYS A 12 41.14 -34.82 6.24
CA CYS A 12 40.80 -33.55 5.60
C CYS A 12 39.30 -33.29 5.74
N HIS A 13 38.84 -32.95 6.95
CA HIS A 13 37.50 -32.39 7.13
C HIS A 13 37.52 -30.92 6.69
N ARG A 14 37.38 -30.67 5.38
CA ARG A 14 36.93 -29.36 4.90
C ARG A 14 35.55 -29.10 5.53
N ARG A 15 35.50 -28.27 6.57
CA ARG A 15 34.24 -27.68 7.04
C ARG A 15 33.63 -26.91 5.86
N ARG A 16 32.62 -27.49 5.20
CA ARG A 16 31.70 -26.71 4.36
C ARG A 16 31.03 -25.72 5.31
N VAL A 17 31.39 -24.44 5.22
CA VAL A 17 30.64 -23.37 5.88
C VAL A 17 29.24 -23.43 5.27
N ALA A 18 28.23 -23.75 6.08
CA ALA A 18 26.85 -23.73 5.61
C ALA A 18 26.50 -22.30 5.15
N ALA A 19 25.87 -22.17 3.98
CA ALA A 19 25.47 -20.86 3.46
C ALA A 19 24.50 -20.17 4.43
N THR A 20 24.68 -18.87 4.66
CA THR A 20 23.78 -18.06 5.49
C THR A 20 22.40 -17.95 4.86
N VAL A 21 21.38 -17.59 5.65
CA VAL A 21 20.02 -17.28 5.15
C VAL A 21 20.07 -16.24 4.03
N SER A 22 20.85 -15.17 4.20
CA SER A 22 21.04 -14.14 3.19
C SER A 22 21.62 -14.68 1.89
N ALA A 23 22.66 -15.51 1.96
CA ALA A 23 23.28 -16.09 0.77
C ALA A 23 22.33 -17.03 0.00
N LYS A 24 21.58 -17.89 0.72
CA LYS A 24 20.58 -18.77 0.11
C LYS A 24 19.48 -17.98 -0.59
N LEU A 25 18.99 -16.91 0.05
CA LEU A 25 17.92 -16.10 -0.49
C LEU A 25 18.37 -15.24 -1.69
N LEU A 26 19.54 -14.63 -1.63
CA LEU A 26 20.10 -13.86 -2.75
C LEU A 26 20.37 -14.76 -3.96
N HIS A 27 20.92 -15.96 -3.74
CA HIS A 27 21.11 -16.93 -4.82
C HIS A 27 19.79 -17.31 -5.51
N TRP A 28 18.72 -17.51 -4.73
CA TRP A 28 17.39 -17.74 -5.28
C TRP A 28 16.87 -16.53 -6.05
N TYR A 29 17.08 -15.32 -5.53
CA TYR A 29 16.64 -14.07 -6.17
C TYR A 29 17.32 -13.83 -7.51
N ASP A 30 18.63 -14.11 -7.63
CA ASP A 30 19.39 -13.99 -8.87
C ASP A 30 18.77 -14.78 -10.04
N GLN A 31 18.02 -15.86 -9.72
CA GLN A 31 17.40 -16.74 -10.71
C GLN A 31 15.89 -16.50 -10.88
N HIS A 32 15.21 -15.92 -9.88
CA HIS A 32 13.75 -15.86 -9.82
C HIS A 32 13.20 -14.43 -9.65
N ALA A 33 14.05 -13.41 -9.61
CA ALA A 33 13.63 -12.02 -9.51
C ALA A 33 12.63 -11.69 -10.62
N ARG A 34 11.54 -11.02 -10.24
CA ARG A 34 10.57 -10.53 -11.22
C ARG A 34 11.14 -9.35 -11.97
N ASP A 35 11.03 -9.41 -13.29
CA ASP A 35 11.25 -8.26 -14.16
C ASP A 35 10.08 -7.26 -14.02
N LEU A 36 10.37 -6.10 -13.41
CA LEU A 36 9.40 -5.04 -13.12
C LEU A 36 10.01 -3.68 -13.49
N PRO A 37 9.23 -2.73 -14.05
CA PRO A 37 9.76 -1.46 -14.56
C PRO A 37 10.50 -0.58 -13.54
N TRP A 38 10.24 -0.79 -12.25
CA TRP A 38 10.84 -0.05 -11.12
C TRP A 38 11.92 -0.86 -10.38
N ARG A 39 12.42 -1.94 -10.98
CA ARG A 39 13.47 -2.78 -10.39
C ARG A 39 14.74 -2.76 -11.23
N ASN A 40 15.87 -2.76 -10.52
CA ASN A 40 17.17 -3.03 -11.11
C ASN A 40 17.33 -4.56 -11.22
N PRO A 41 17.94 -5.10 -12.29
CA PRO A 41 18.26 -6.51 -12.35
C PRO A 41 19.11 -6.94 -11.14
N PRO A 42 18.85 -8.14 -10.57
CA PRO A 42 19.50 -8.57 -9.34
C PRO A 42 21.02 -8.65 -9.51
N GLY A 43 21.77 -8.22 -8.49
CA GLY A 43 23.23 -8.28 -8.47
C GLY A 43 23.94 -7.20 -9.27
N LEU A 44 23.22 -6.33 -9.98
CA LEU A 44 23.81 -5.14 -10.59
C LEU A 44 24.00 -4.03 -9.55
N PRO A 45 25.00 -3.14 -9.72
CA PRO A 45 25.12 -1.93 -8.93
C PRO A 45 23.85 -1.08 -9.02
N VAL A 46 23.60 -0.27 -7.98
CA VAL A 46 22.57 0.75 -8.02
C VAL A 46 22.77 1.62 -9.28
N PRO A 47 21.71 1.88 -10.09
CA PRO A 47 21.83 2.69 -11.29
C PRO A 47 22.42 4.07 -11.02
N ASP A 48 23.36 4.50 -11.87
CA ASP A 48 23.87 5.88 -11.90
C ASP A 48 22.91 6.78 -12.69
N ASP A 49 21.67 6.87 -12.19
CA ASP A 49 20.59 7.66 -12.77
C ASP A 49 19.96 8.50 -11.64
N PRO A 50 19.95 9.85 -11.76
CA PRO A 50 19.44 10.73 -10.70
C PRO A 50 17.95 10.51 -10.39
N ASP A 51 17.18 9.99 -11.36
CA ASP A 51 15.75 9.73 -11.23
C ASP A 51 15.44 8.30 -10.72
N TRP A 52 16.48 7.48 -10.50
CA TRP A 52 16.30 6.13 -9.95
C TRP A 52 15.58 6.12 -8.59
N PRO A 53 15.97 6.97 -7.59
CA PRO A 53 15.25 7.04 -6.33
C PRO A 53 13.79 7.48 -6.48
N TYR A 54 13.50 8.38 -7.41
CA TYR A 54 12.14 8.82 -7.72
C TYR A 54 11.28 7.63 -8.18
N ARG A 55 11.78 6.82 -9.12
CA ARG A 55 11.08 5.61 -9.61
C ARG A 55 10.88 4.56 -8.53
N VAL A 56 11.88 4.32 -7.69
CA VAL A 56 11.76 3.40 -6.54
C VAL A 56 10.66 3.90 -5.58
N TRP A 57 10.76 5.14 -5.12
CA TRP A 57 9.78 5.74 -4.20
C TRP A 57 8.35 5.71 -4.76
N LEU A 58 8.17 6.15 -6.02
CA LEU A 58 6.87 6.18 -6.67
C LEU A 58 6.23 4.78 -6.68
N SER A 59 7.00 3.75 -7.04
CA SER A 59 6.52 2.37 -7.06
C SER A 59 6.13 1.87 -5.66
N GLU A 60 6.93 2.19 -4.64
CA GLU A 60 6.68 1.79 -3.25
C GLU A 60 5.40 2.44 -2.71
N VAL A 61 5.14 3.71 -3.03
CA VAL A 61 3.88 4.38 -2.66
C VAL A 61 2.69 3.76 -3.40
N MET A 62 2.82 3.48 -4.70
CA MET A 62 1.75 2.85 -5.50
C MET A 62 1.41 1.44 -5.02
N LEU A 63 2.41 0.65 -4.61
CA LEU A 63 2.25 -0.74 -4.15
C LEU A 63 1.62 -0.88 -2.76
N GLN A 64 1.47 0.21 -2.00
CA GLN A 64 0.76 0.18 -0.72
C GLN A 64 -0.69 -0.26 -0.90
N GLN A 65 -1.01 -1.49 -0.51
CA GLN A 65 -2.34 -2.09 -0.64
C GLN A 65 -2.86 -2.17 -2.10
N THR A 66 -1.96 -2.15 -3.08
CA THR A 66 -2.29 -2.32 -4.51
C THR A 66 -1.48 -3.49 -5.08
N THR A 67 -2.07 -4.23 -6.00
CA THR A 67 -1.35 -5.34 -6.67
C THR A 67 -0.36 -4.82 -7.72
N VAL A 68 0.71 -5.58 -7.95
CA VAL A 68 1.71 -5.28 -9.00
C VAL A 68 1.05 -5.11 -10.38
N ALA A 69 0.08 -5.98 -10.72
CA ALA A 69 -0.60 -5.94 -12.01
C ALA A 69 -1.37 -4.63 -12.22
N ALA A 70 -2.02 -4.12 -11.17
CA ALA A 70 -2.72 -2.84 -11.23
C ALA A 70 -1.74 -1.65 -11.27
N VAL A 71 -0.60 -1.73 -10.59
CA VAL A 71 0.40 -0.64 -10.55
C VAL A 71 1.12 -0.44 -11.88
N LYS A 72 1.46 -1.51 -12.60
CA LYS A 72 2.23 -1.45 -13.86
C LYS A 72 1.79 -0.35 -14.85
N PRO A 73 0.53 -0.28 -15.29
CA PRO A 73 0.10 0.75 -16.24
C PRO A 73 0.08 2.17 -15.64
N TYR A 74 -0.13 2.32 -14.33
CA TYR A 74 -0.09 3.64 -13.68
C TYR A 74 1.33 4.15 -13.55
N PHE A 75 2.25 3.29 -13.11
CA PHE A 75 3.65 3.63 -13.00
C PHE A 75 4.22 4.11 -14.34
N ALA A 76 3.93 3.39 -15.44
CA ALA A 76 4.36 3.78 -16.77
C ALA A 76 3.88 5.18 -17.16
N ARG A 77 2.58 5.46 -17.00
CA ARG A 77 2.01 6.80 -17.29
C ARG A 77 2.59 7.89 -16.41
N PHE A 78 2.80 7.63 -15.12
CA PHE A 78 3.36 8.63 -14.20
C PHE A 78 4.79 9.00 -14.57
N VAL A 79 5.64 8.01 -14.88
CA VAL A 79 7.03 8.28 -15.28
C VAL A 79 7.10 8.91 -16.67
N GLU A 80 6.17 8.61 -17.57
CA GLU A 80 6.07 9.29 -18.87
C GLU A 80 5.63 10.76 -18.72
N THR A 81 4.66 11.03 -17.85
CA THR A 81 4.10 12.38 -17.65
C THR A 81 5.02 13.26 -16.80
N TRP A 82 5.57 12.69 -15.73
CA TRP A 82 6.46 13.35 -14.77
C TRP A 82 7.71 12.49 -14.61
N PRO A 83 8.72 12.66 -15.49
CA PRO A 83 9.91 11.81 -15.51
C PRO A 83 10.82 11.99 -14.30
N THR A 84 10.78 13.16 -13.66
CA THR A 84 11.57 13.49 -12.47
C THR A 84 10.68 13.88 -11.29
N VAL A 85 11.26 13.93 -10.09
CA VAL A 85 10.52 14.37 -8.89
C VAL A 85 10.17 15.86 -8.94
N GLU A 86 11.00 16.68 -9.60
CA GLU A 86 10.75 18.11 -9.83
C GLU A 86 9.54 18.30 -10.75
N ALA A 87 9.47 17.55 -11.85
CA ALA A 87 8.32 17.58 -12.75
C ALA A 87 7.01 17.21 -12.02
N LEU A 88 7.05 16.22 -11.12
CA LEU A 88 5.90 15.86 -10.29
C LEU A 88 5.58 16.93 -9.24
N ALA A 89 6.59 17.62 -8.70
CA ALA A 89 6.43 18.66 -7.70
C ALA A 89 5.76 19.93 -8.26
N GLU A 90 6.06 20.26 -9.51
CA GLU A 90 5.48 21.39 -10.25
C GLU A 90 4.03 21.16 -10.71
N ALA A 91 3.61 19.89 -10.78
CA ALA A 91 2.26 19.53 -11.23
C ALA A 91 1.17 20.03 -10.27
N GLU A 92 0.02 20.38 -10.85
CA GLU A 92 -1.15 20.77 -10.09
C GLU A 92 -1.74 19.56 -9.35
N ASP A 93 -2.21 19.77 -8.11
CA ASP A 93 -2.80 18.68 -7.30
C ASP A 93 -3.93 17.96 -8.05
N ALA A 94 -4.72 18.70 -8.84
CA ALA A 94 -5.80 18.16 -9.64
C ALA A 94 -5.33 17.16 -10.72
N GLU A 95 -4.18 17.43 -11.35
CA GLU A 95 -3.60 16.57 -12.39
C GLU A 95 -3.09 15.26 -11.78
N ILE A 96 -2.37 15.35 -10.67
CA ILE A 96 -1.88 14.18 -9.91
C ILE A 96 -3.06 13.30 -9.47
N MET A 97 -4.11 13.93 -8.94
CA MET A 97 -5.30 13.21 -8.47
C MET A 97 -6.07 12.54 -9.61
N SER A 98 -6.13 13.20 -10.78
CA SER A 98 -6.70 12.63 -12.01
C SER A 98 -5.90 11.42 -12.48
N ALA A 99 -4.57 11.53 -12.57
CA ALA A 99 -3.70 10.43 -12.97
C ALA A 99 -3.74 9.24 -11.99
N TRP A 100 -3.93 9.51 -10.69
CA TRP A 100 -4.07 8.50 -9.64
C TRP A 100 -5.45 7.82 -9.61
N ALA A 101 -6.44 8.36 -10.34
CA ALA A 101 -7.80 7.88 -10.27
C ALA A 101 -7.90 6.38 -10.61
N GLY A 102 -8.53 5.61 -9.72
CA GLY A 102 -8.65 4.16 -9.83
C GLY A 102 -7.61 3.33 -9.05
N LEU A 103 -6.50 3.91 -8.58
CA LEU A 103 -5.55 3.20 -7.69
C LEU A 103 -6.04 3.08 -6.23
N GLY A 104 -7.05 3.86 -5.85
CA GLY A 104 -7.59 3.89 -4.50
C GLY A 104 -6.64 4.54 -3.47
N TYR A 105 -7.13 4.71 -2.23
CA TYR A 105 -6.39 5.34 -1.12
C TYR A 105 -5.75 6.69 -1.52
N TYR A 106 -6.57 7.66 -1.92
CA TYR A 106 -6.10 8.94 -2.48
C TYR A 106 -5.33 9.82 -1.48
N SER A 107 -5.37 9.51 -0.18
CA SER A 107 -4.44 10.09 0.78
C SER A 107 -2.97 9.84 0.38
N ARG A 108 -2.68 8.72 -0.30
CA ARG A 108 -1.36 8.43 -0.86
C ARG A 108 -0.98 9.43 -1.95
N ALA A 109 -1.88 9.72 -2.89
CA ALA A 109 -1.64 10.71 -3.94
C ALA A 109 -1.36 12.11 -3.37
N ARG A 110 -2.15 12.53 -2.36
CA ARG A 110 -1.91 13.82 -1.68
C ARG A 110 -0.57 13.86 -0.94
N ASN A 111 -0.22 12.79 -0.25
CA ASN A 111 1.08 12.71 0.43
C ASN A 111 2.24 12.60 -0.58
N LEU A 112 2.02 11.93 -1.72
CA LEU A 112 2.96 11.85 -2.83
C LEU A 112 3.28 13.25 -3.35
N ALA A 113 2.26 14.08 -3.64
CA ALA A 113 2.45 15.45 -4.10
C ALA A 113 3.21 16.31 -3.08
N LYS A 114 2.83 16.23 -1.79
CA LYS A 114 3.53 16.95 -0.71
C LYS A 114 4.99 16.53 -0.58
N CYS A 115 5.25 15.23 -0.60
CA CYS A 115 6.59 14.68 -0.51
C CYS A 115 7.44 15.03 -1.74
N ALA A 116 6.87 15.01 -2.95
CA ALA A 116 7.57 15.43 -4.16
C ALA A 116 8.09 16.87 -4.03
N ARG A 117 7.22 17.78 -3.56
CA ARG A 117 7.58 19.18 -3.34
C ARG A 117 8.68 19.35 -2.29
N GLU A 118 8.61 18.61 -1.19
CA GLU A 118 9.66 18.65 -0.16
C GLU A 118 11.00 18.10 -0.68
N VAL A 119 10.96 16.99 -1.42
CA VAL A 119 12.16 16.40 -2.04
C VAL A 119 12.78 17.34 -3.08
N ALA A 120 11.97 17.98 -3.92
CA ALA A 120 12.45 18.96 -4.89
C ALA A 120 13.11 20.17 -4.21
N GLN A 121 12.55 20.65 -3.09
CA GLN A 121 13.17 21.71 -2.28
C GLN A 121 14.51 21.31 -1.66
N LEU A 122 14.69 20.03 -1.31
CA LEU A 122 15.96 19.48 -0.84
C LEU A 122 16.98 19.25 -1.98
N GLY A 123 16.56 19.37 -3.24
CA GLY A 123 17.39 19.09 -4.42
C GLY A 123 17.55 17.60 -4.72
N GLY A 124 16.68 16.75 -4.17
CA GLY A 124 16.71 15.31 -4.38
C GLY A 124 16.42 14.49 -3.13
N PHE A 125 16.29 13.18 -3.29
CA PHE A 125 16.00 12.26 -2.18
C PHE A 125 17.19 12.16 -1.22
N PRO A 126 16.96 12.29 0.11
CA PRO A 126 17.95 11.92 1.10
C PRO A 126 18.32 10.44 1.00
N ARG A 127 19.56 10.10 1.35
CA ARG A 127 20.07 8.73 1.19
C ARG A 127 19.80 7.83 2.38
N THR A 128 19.70 8.39 3.58
CA THR A 128 19.61 7.61 4.81
C THR A 128 18.17 7.32 5.24
N GLU A 129 17.92 6.15 5.85
CA GLU A 129 16.59 5.80 6.42
C GLU A 129 16.08 6.88 7.38
N ALA A 130 16.97 7.45 8.20
CA ALA A 130 16.63 8.46 9.20
C ALA A 130 16.16 9.80 8.60
N GLU A 131 16.71 10.19 7.45
CA GLU A 131 16.29 11.41 6.75
C GLU A 131 15.03 11.16 5.92
N LEU A 132 14.96 10.02 5.22
CA LEU A 132 13.77 9.61 4.45
C LEU A 132 12.53 9.52 5.34
N LEU A 133 12.66 9.08 6.60
CA LEU A 133 11.56 8.99 7.56
C LEU A 133 10.94 10.34 7.92
N LYS A 134 11.65 11.46 7.69
CA LYS A 134 11.14 12.81 7.97
C LYS A 134 10.18 13.29 6.87
N LEU A 135 10.24 12.68 5.68
CA LEU A 135 9.46 13.12 4.53
C LEU A 135 7.95 12.78 4.68
N PRO A 136 7.04 13.61 4.13
CA PRO A 136 5.61 13.42 4.23
C PRO A 136 5.14 12.08 3.67
N GLY A 137 4.44 11.31 4.50
CA GLY A 137 3.85 10.04 4.09
C GLY A 137 4.84 8.87 3.98
N LEU A 138 6.13 9.06 4.29
CA LEU A 138 7.07 7.95 4.43
C LEU A 138 7.03 7.39 5.85
N GLY A 139 6.51 6.18 5.99
CA GLY A 139 6.62 5.41 7.23
C GLY A 139 7.94 4.62 7.28
N ALA A 140 8.20 3.98 8.43
CA ALA A 140 9.42 3.18 8.66
C ALA A 140 9.69 2.14 7.54
N TYR A 141 8.65 1.49 7.01
CA TYR A 141 8.79 0.58 5.89
C TYR A 141 9.33 1.28 4.63
N THR A 142 8.67 2.35 4.18
CA THR A 142 8.99 3.01 2.91
C THR A 142 10.35 3.70 2.98
N ALA A 143 10.70 4.31 4.12
CA ALA A 143 12.02 4.90 4.34
C ALA A 143 13.14 3.84 4.26
N ALA A 144 12.98 2.70 4.94
CA ALA A 144 13.95 1.60 4.86
C ALA A 144 14.04 0.99 3.46
N ALA A 145 12.89 0.84 2.78
CA ALA A 145 12.84 0.30 1.41
C ALA A 145 13.59 1.19 0.43
N ILE A 146 13.38 2.50 0.47
CA ILE A 146 14.08 3.45 -0.41
C ILE A 146 15.57 3.48 -0.08
N ALA A 147 15.96 3.57 1.20
CA ALA A 147 17.36 3.53 1.60
C ALA A 147 18.08 2.29 1.03
N ALA A 148 17.49 1.10 1.19
CA ALA A 148 18.08 -0.14 0.71
C ALA A 148 18.08 -0.29 -0.81
N ILE A 149 16.96 0.00 -1.47
CA ILE A 149 16.77 -0.29 -2.91
C ILE A 149 17.33 0.83 -3.78
N ALA A 150 17.09 2.09 -3.42
CA ALA A 150 17.52 3.23 -4.22
C ALA A 150 18.97 3.64 -3.96
N PHE A 151 19.48 3.40 -2.75
CA PHE A 151 20.80 3.90 -2.34
C PHE A 151 21.78 2.82 -1.89
N GLY A 152 21.35 1.55 -1.83
CA GLY A 152 22.20 0.45 -1.41
C GLY A 152 22.55 0.45 0.08
N GLU A 153 21.90 1.31 0.88
CA GLU A 153 22.13 1.41 2.32
C GLU A 153 21.66 0.13 3.03
N ARG A 154 22.37 -0.26 4.09
CA ARG A 154 21.94 -1.39 4.91
C ARG A 154 20.75 -0.97 5.78
N ALA A 155 19.53 -1.25 5.32
CA ALA A 155 18.30 -1.01 6.05
C ALA A 155 17.45 -2.27 6.24
N VAL A 156 16.73 -2.36 7.37
CA VAL A 156 15.90 -3.52 7.72
C VAL A 156 14.47 -3.28 7.24
N VAL A 157 14.17 -3.77 6.04
CA VAL A 157 12.87 -3.57 5.38
C VAL A 157 11.87 -4.63 5.86
N VAL A 158 10.82 -4.23 6.56
CA VAL A 158 9.79 -5.14 7.08
C VAL A 158 8.39 -4.70 6.64
N ASP A 159 7.86 -5.36 5.61
CA ASP A 159 6.45 -5.29 5.23
C ASP A 159 5.66 -6.49 5.81
N ALA A 160 4.38 -6.62 5.46
CA ALA A 160 3.56 -7.74 5.90
C ALA A 160 4.03 -9.12 5.36
N ASN A 161 4.76 -9.15 4.23
CA ASN A 161 5.35 -10.37 3.69
C ASN A 161 6.58 -10.79 4.51
N VAL A 162 7.49 -9.86 4.76
CA VAL A 162 8.67 -10.05 5.61
C VAL A 162 8.26 -10.39 7.04
N GLU A 163 7.26 -9.71 7.61
CA GLU A 163 6.74 -9.99 8.95
C GLU A 163 6.33 -11.45 9.09
N ARG A 164 5.59 -11.98 8.11
CA ARG A 164 5.19 -13.40 8.06
C ARG A 164 6.38 -14.33 7.85
N LEU A 165 7.25 -14.01 6.91
CA LEU A 165 8.40 -14.84 6.57
C LEU A 165 9.35 -14.99 7.76
N VAL A 166 9.68 -13.88 8.43
CA VAL A 166 10.56 -13.87 9.61
C VAL A 166 9.88 -14.56 10.80
N SER A 167 8.58 -14.33 11.03
CA SER A 167 7.86 -15.04 12.08
C SER A 167 7.91 -16.55 11.88
N ARG A 168 7.79 -17.03 10.63
CA ARG A 168 7.88 -18.45 10.29
C ARG A 168 9.32 -18.98 10.36
N LEU A 169 10.28 -18.25 9.83
CA LEU A 169 11.69 -18.65 9.83
C LEU A 169 12.19 -18.89 11.25
N PHE A 170 11.81 -18.02 12.18
CA PHE A 170 12.26 -18.06 13.58
C PHE A 170 11.23 -18.59 14.59
N ALA A 171 10.09 -19.12 14.13
CA ALA A 171 9.00 -19.62 14.98
C ALA A 171 8.56 -18.60 16.07
N ILE A 172 8.32 -17.36 15.68
CA ILE A 172 7.85 -16.29 16.59
C ILE A 172 6.34 -16.45 16.78
N GLU A 173 5.94 -17.01 17.93
CA GLU A 173 4.54 -17.27 18.30
C GLU A 173 3.87 -16.11 19.03
N GLU A 174 4.63 -15.08 19.42
CA GLU A 174 4.07 -13.87 20.01
C GLU A 174 3.05 -13.23 19.05
N PRO A 175 1.87 -12.80 19.53
CA PRO A 175 0.87 -12.19 18.68
C PRO A 175 1.26 -10.78 18.22
N LEU A 176 0.88 -10.44 16.99
CA LEU A 176 0.94 -9.07 16.51
C LEU A 176 -0.08 -8.18 17.24
N PRO A 177 0.28 -6.94 17.63
CA PRO A 177 1.47 -6.20 17.20
C PRO A 177 2.72 -6.37 18.08
N SER A 178 2.63 -7.06 19.22
CA SER A 178 3.72 -7.14 20.20
C SER A 178 4.99 -7.79 19.64
N ALA A 179 4.83 -8.78 18.76
CA ALA A 179 5.94 -9.48 18.08
C ALA A 179 6.81 -8.60 17.17
N ARG A 180 6.39 -7.38 16.79
CA ARG A 180 7.10 -6.56 15.80
C ARG A 180 8.54 -6.25 16.17
N LYS A 181 8.83 -6.08 17.46
CA LYS A 181 10.20 -5.85 17.93
C LYS A 181 11.08 -7.08 17.68
N ALA A 182 10.65 -8.25 18.13
CA ALA A 182 11.35 -9.52 17.91
C ALA A 182 11.52 -9.83 16.41
N ILE A 183 10.49 -9.56 15.61
CA ILE A 183 10.54 -9.71 14.15
C ILE A 183 11.61 -8.80 13.55
N ARG A 184 11.68 -7.51 13.93
CA ARG A 184 12.70 -6.60 13.38
C ARG A 184 14.11 -7.00 13.80
N GLU A 185 14.32 -7.40 15.04
CA GLU A 185 15.62 -7.91 15.53
C GLU A 185 16.07 -9.16 14.76
N ARG A 186 15.15 -10.09 14.50
CA ARG A 186 15.46 -11.29 13.71
C ARG A 186 15.67 -11.00 12.23
N ALA A 187 14.89 -10.08 11.65
CA ALA A 187 15.11 -9.61 10.29
C ALA A 187 16.50 -8.97 10.15
N ASP A 188 16.89 -8.11 11.09
CA ASP A 188 18.21 -7.48 11.10
C ASP A 188 19.35 -8.51 11.16
N SER A 189 19.20 -9.57 11.96
CA SER A 189 20.21 -10.64 12.08
C SER A 189 20.49 -11.40 10.79
N ILE A 190 19.59 -11.33 9.81
CA ILE A 190 19.75 -11.97 8.49
C ILE A 190 19.94 -10.96 7.35
N THR A 191 19.80 -9.66 7.61
CA THR A 191 20.03 -8.62 6.60
C THR A 191 21.52 -8.49 6.30
N PRO A 192 21.97 -8.73 5.06
CA PRO A 192 23.37 -8.60 4.68
C PRO A 192 23.82 -7.14 4.64
N ASN A 193 25.13 -6.90 4.80
CA ASN A 193 25.72 -5.57 4.65
C ASN A 193 25.78 -5.12 3.18
N GLU A 194 25.91 -6.07 2.26
CA GLU A 194 25.93 -5.85 0.82
C GLU A 194 24.63 -6.35 0.20
N ARG A 195 24.19 -5.72 -0.90
CA ARG A 195 22.96 -6.09 -1.62
C ARG A 195 21.71 -6.08 -0.72
N ALA A 196 21.63 -5.18 0.25
CA ALA A 196 20.49 -5.07 1.15
C ALA A 196 19.17 -4.79 0.40
N GLY A 197 19.22 -4.00 -0.69
CA GLY A 197 18.09 -3.77 -1.59
C GLY A 197 17.57 -5.05 -2.25
N ASP A 198 18.47 -5.85 -2.86
CA ASP A 198 18.11 -7.14 -3.45
C ASP A 198 17.56 -8.09 -2.38
N PHE A 199 18.17 -8.13 -1.21
CA PHE A 199 17.71 -8.97 -0.10
C PHE A 199 16.28 -8.59 0.34
N ALA A 200 16.00 -7.29 0.46
CA ALA A 200 14.66 -6.80 0.78
C ALA A 200 13.63 -7.23 -0.29
N GLN A 201 13.95 -7.05 -1.57
CA GLN A 201 13.08 -7.45 -2.68
C GLN A 201 12.90 -8.97 -2.75
N ALA A 202 13.95 -9.75 -2.45
CA ALA A 202 13.90 -11.20 -2.38
C ALA A 202 12.98 -11.69 -1.27
N MET A 203 13.02 -11.06 -0.09
CA MET A 203 12.11 -11.38 1.02
C MET A 203 10.64 -11.10 0.65
N MET A 204 10.37 -10.01 -0.06
CA MET A 204 9.02 -9.68 -0.56
C MET A 204 8.55 -10.67 -1.64
N ASP A 205 9.41 -11.02 -2.59
CA ASP A 205 9.09 -11.98 -3.66
C ASP A 205 8.86 -13.38 -3.08
N LEU A 206 9.72 -13.83 -2.17
CA LEU A 206 9.57 -15.10 -1.49
C LEU A 206 8.28 -15.15 -0.68
N GLY A 207 7.98 -14.08 0.08
CA GLY A 207 6.75 -13.96 0.85
C GLY A 207 5.49 -13.94 0.00
N SER A 208 5.52 -13.28 -1.17
CA SER A 208 4.34 -13.16 -2.03
C SER A 208 4.06 -14.41 -2.87
N GLN A 209 5.08 -15.19 -3.27
CA GLN A 209 4.91 -16.30 -4.22
C GLN A 209 5.03 -17.70 -3.60
N ILE A 210 5.83 -17.84 -2.53
CA ILE A 210 6.16 -19.15 -1.92
C ILE A 210 5.66 -19.22 -0.49
N CYS A 211 6.10 -18.32 0.38
CA CYS A 211 5.71 -18.26 1.78
C CYS A 211 4.37 -17.52 1.94
N THR A 212 3.34 -17.98 1.24
CA THR A 212 2.00 -17.36 1.18
C THR A 212 1.24 -17.49 2.50
N THR A 213 0.23 -16.64 2.69
CA THR A 213 -0.58 -16.60 3.93
C THR A 213 -1.20 -17.96 4.27
N ARG A 214 -1.70 -18.68 3.27
CA ARG A 214 -2.28 -20.02 3.38
C ARG A 214 -1.54 -20.96 2.44
N ALA A 215 -1.41 -22.24 2.81
CA ALA A 215 -0.77 -23.28 2.01
C ALA A 215 0.58 -22.83 1.40
N PRO A 216 1.57 -22.42 2.23
CA PRO A 216 2.88 -22.03 1.73
C PRO A 216 3.54 -23.19 0.98
N LYS A 217 4.20 -22.88 -0.13
CA LYS A 217 4.89 -23.86 -0.99
C LYS A 217 6.25 -24.23 -0.41
N CYS A 218 6.28 -24.75 0.82
CA CYS A 218 7.52 -24.95 1.58
C CYS A 218 8.57 -25.77 0.81
N LEU A 219 8.17 -26.78 0.05
CA LEU A 219 9.09 -27.63 -0.75
C LEU A 219 9.84 -26.85 -1.85
N LEU A 220 9.34 -25.67 -2.24
CA LEU A 220 10.00 -24.78 -3.22
C LEU A 220 10.81 -23.67 -2.54
N CYS A 221 10.80 -23.59 -1.21
CA CYS A 221 11.42 -22.49 -0.47
C CYS A 221 12.95 -22.68 -0.38
N PRO A 222 13.77 -21.68 -0.73
CA PRO A 222 15.23 -21.78 -0.58
C PRO A 222 15.68 -21.83 0.89
N LEU A 223 14.79 -21.44 1.82
CA LEU A 223 15.02 -21.46 3.27
C LEU A 223 14.39 -22.67 3.96
N LEU A 224 14.04 -23.70 3.18
CA LEU A 224 13.33 -24.89 3.65
C LEU A 224 14.01 -25.52 4.88
N GLU A 225 15.34 -25.70 4.84
CA GLU A 225 16.12 -26.34 5.91
C GLU A 225 16.30 -25.45 7.16
N ASP A 226 16.27 -24.13 7.01
CA ASP A 226 16.50 -23.19 8.11
C ASP A 226 15.19 -22.79 8.83
N CYS A 227 14.02 -23.14 8.28
CA CYS A 227 12.72 -22.68 8.76
C CYS A 227 12.22 -23.47 9.98
N LEU A 228 12.30 -22.84 11.16
CA LEU A 228 11.89 -23.45 12.44
C LEU A 228 10.39 -23.80 12.47
N SER A 229 9.52 -22.91 11.99
CA SER A 229 8.07 -23.21 11.98
C SER A 229 7.71 -24.36 11.04
N ARG A 230 8.48 -24.58 9.96
CA ARG A 230 8.32 -25.74 9.07
C ARG A 230 8.71 -27.01 9.81
N ALA A 231 9.87 -27.02 10.48
CA ALA A 231 10.32 -28.16 11.27
C ALA A 231 9.32 -28.52 12.38
N ASN A 232 8.67 -27.52 12.97
CA ASN A 232 7.68 -27.68 14.05
C ASN A 232 6.24 -27.91 13.55
N GLY A 233 5.97 -27.83 12.24
CA GLY A 233 4.62 -27.99 11.70
C GLY A 233 3.65 -26.84 12.00
N ILE A 234 4.14 -25.65 12.35
CA ILE A 234 3.34 -24.48 12.75
C ILE A 234 3.39 -23.31 11.74
N ALA A 235 3.94 -23.51 10.54
CA ALA A 235 4.12 -22.41 9.59
C ALA A 235 2.80 -21.69 9.25
N GLU A 236 1.69 -22.41 9.08
CA GLU A 236 0.39 -21.81 8.72
C GLU A 236 -0.29 -21.06 9.87
N SER A 237 0.03 -21.35 11.13
CA SER A 237 -0.49 -20.59 12.27
C SER A 237 0.23 -19.26 12.49
N LEU A 238 1.36 -19.04 11.80
CA LEU A 238 2.19 -17.85 11.93
C LEU A 238 2.04 -16.87 10.74
N PRO A 239 2.08 -15.55 11.00
CA PRO A 239 2.21 -14.92 12.32
C PRO A 239 0.90 -14.99 13.12
N VAL A 240 1.00 -15.12 14.44
CA VAL A 240 -0.18 -15.08 15.32
C VAL A 240 -0.78 -13.68 15.26
N LYS A 241 -2.09 -13.60 15.00
CA LYS A 241 -2.84 -12.35 14.99
C LYS A 241 -3.82 -12.35 16.14
N LEU A 242 -3.87 -11.24 16.88
CA LEU A 242 -4.93 -11.06 17.87
C LEU A 242 -6.31 -11.18 17.20
N PRO A 243 -7.31 -11.73 17.91
CA PRO A 243 -8.69 -11.72 17.46
C PRO A 243 -9.10 -10.30 17.05
N LYS A 244 -9.71 -10.17 15.86
CA LYS A 244 -10.20 -8.87 15.41
C LYS A 244 -11.34 -8.44 16.32
N LYS A 245 -11.27 -7.22 16.86
CA LYS A 245 -12.42 -6.58 17.51
C LYS A 245 -13.56 -6.45 16.50
N ALA A 246 -14.80 -6.56 16.97
CA ALA A 246 -15.96 -6.26 16.16
C ALA A 246 -15.83 -4.84 15.58
N LYS A 247 -16.03 -4.70 14.27
CA LYS A 247 -16.00 -3.38 13.64
C LYS A 247 -17.25 -2.61 14.09
N PRO A 248 -17.12 -1.34 14.50
CA PRO A 248 -18.29 -0.52 14.76
C PRO A 248 -19.15 -0.44 13.50
N GLN A 249 -20.45 -0.65 13.68
CA GLN A 249 -21.45 -0.33 12.66
C GLN A 249 -21.80 1.15 12.81
N ARG A 250 -21.81 1.85 11.69
CA ARG A 250 -22.14 3.26 11.59
C ARG A 250 -23.29 3.46 10.64
N LYS A 251 -24.05 4.52 10.89
CA LYS A 251 -25.12 4.99 10.02
C LYS A 251 -24.81 6.40 9.55
N GLY A 252 -25.24 6.72 8.35
CA GLY A 252 -25.20 8.08 7.83
C GLY A 252 -26.17 8.22 6.66
N THR A 253 -26.28 9.43 6.17
CA THR A 253 -27.20 9.80 5.11
C THR A 253 -26.46 10.54 4.01
N ALA A 254 -26.73 10.18 2.76
CA ALA A 254 -26.31 10.93 1.59
C ALA A 254 -27.54 11.53 0.90
N PHE A 255 -27.38 12.75 0.44
CA PHE A 255 -28.46 13.57 -0.11
C PHE A 255 -28.30 13.69 -1.62
N TRP A 256 -29.25 13.14 -2.37
CA TRP A 256 -29.34 13.27 -3.81
C TRP A 256 -30.18 14.51 -4.13
N ILE A 257 -29.55 15.52 -4.71
CA ILE A 257 -30.18 16.80 -5.05
C ILE A 257 -29.94 17.03 -6.54
N GLU A 258 -31.03 17.15 -7.29
CA GLU A 258 -30.97 17.31 -8.73
C GLU A 258 -31.64 18.59 -9.20
N ARG A 259 -31.31 18.97 -10.43
CA ARG A 259 -32.01 20.04 -11.16
C ARG A 259 -32.06 19.73 -12.65
N GLY A 260 -32.96 20.43 -13.33
CA GLY A 260 -33.13 20.34 -14.77
C GLY A 260 -33.96 19.12 -15.19
N GLU A 261 -34.25 19.04 -16.49
CA GLU A 261 -35.14 18.01 -17.04
C GLU A 261 -34.48 17.22 -18.17
N GLY A 262 -34.94 15.98 -18.36
CA GLY A 262 -34.51 15.10 -19.44
C GLY A 262 -32.99 14.92 -19.49
N LYS A 263 -32.38 15.21 -20.65
CA LYS A 263 -30.93 15.03 -20.87
C LYS A 263 -30.05 16.10 -20.20
N ARG A 264 -30.64 17.14 -19.61
CA ARG A 264 -29.91 18.23 -18.93
C ARG A 264 -29.96 18.10 -17.41
N ARG A 265 -30.34 16.93 -16.88
CA ARG A 265 -30.33 16.64 -15.45
C ARG A 265 -28.91 16.70 -14.90
N GLU A 266 -28.76 17.45 -13.82
CA GLU A 266 -27.51 17.61 -13.08
C GLU A 266 -27.73 17.26 -11.62
N VAL A 267 -26.71 16.70 -10.97
CA VAL A 267 -26.68 16.40 -9.54
C VAL A 267 -25.68 17.31 -8.83
N TRP A 268 -26.04 17.79 -7.64
CA TRP A 268 -25.15 18.59 -6.82
C TRP A 268 -24.11 17.70 -6.13
N LEU A 269 -22.82 17.98 -6.37
CA LEU A 269 -21.70 17.30 -5.75
C LEU A 269 -20.87 18.28 -4.93
N VAL A 270 -20.30 17.79 -3.84
CA VAL A 270 -19.43 18.57 -2.94
C VAL A 270 -18.07 17.93 -2.82
N THR A 271 -17.09 18.68 -2.32
CA THR A 271 -15.84 18.08 -1.81
C THR A 271 -16.03 17.82 -0.32
N ARG A 272 -15.91 16.57 0.10
CA ARG A 272 -16.05 16.21 1.51
C ARG A 272 -14.93 16.84 2.32
N GLN A 273 -15.29 17.62 3.35
CA GLN A 273 -14.34 18.41 4.12
C GLN A 273 -13.46 17.55 5.06
N GLY A 274 -12.29 18.09 5.43
CA GLY A 274 -11.38 17.50 6.42
C GLY A 274 -10.48 16.37 5.91
N THR A 275 -9.75 15.74 6.84
CA THR A 275 -8.75 14.67 6.57
C THR A 275 -9.23 13.27 6.95
N GLY A 276 -10.48 13.16 7.40
CA GLY A 276 -11.10 11.91 7.85
C GLY A 276 -11.47 10.95 6.72
N MET A 277 -12.47 10.10 6.97
CA MET A 277 -12.97 9.17 5.96
C MET A 277 -13.40 9.91 4.69
N LEU A 278 -12.80 9.55 3.56
CA LEU A 278 -13.06 10.16 2.25
C LEU A 278 -12.83 11.69 2.19
N GLY A 279 -12.08 12.26 3.13
CA GLY A 279 -11.77 13.69 3.15
C GLY A 279 -10.99 14.15 1.91
N GLY A 280 -11.40 15.29 1.35
CA GLY A 280 -10.89 15.87 0.12
C GLY A 280 -11.33 15.15 -1.16
N MET A 281 -12.30 14.23 -1.09
CA MET A 281 -12.85 13.55 -2.26
C MET A 281 -14.19 14.17 -2.65
N ARG A 282 -14.53 14.08 -3.95
CA ARG A 282 -15.87 14.41 -4.39
C ARG A 282 -16.89 13.44 -3.81
N ALA A 283 -18.05 13.95 -3.42
CA ALA A 283 -19.08 13.22 -2.70
C ALA A 283 -20.48 13.76 -3.05
N LEU A 284 -21.50 12.95 -2.75
CA LEU A 284 -22.84 13.51 -2.48
C LEU A 284 -22.76 14.27 -1.14
N PRO A 285 -23.52 15.35 -0.94
CA PRO A 285 -23.66 15.93 0.40
C PRO A 285 -24.04 14.83 1.40
N ASP A 286 -23.46 14.88 2.59
CA ASP A 286 -23.69 13.89 3.65
C ASP A 286 -23.83 14.55 5.03
N ASP A 287 -24.40 13.81 5.98
CA ASP A 287 -24.73 14.27 7.32
C ASP A 287 -23.56 14.20 8.32
N GLY A 288 -22.31 14.22 7.83
CA GLY A 288 -21.12 14.33 8.66
C GLY A 288 -20.68 13.04 9.35
N TRP A 289 -21.23 11.88 8.96
CA TRP A 289 -20.87 10.58 9.53
C TRP A 289 -19.34 10.34 9.53
N SER A 290 -18.84 9.57 10.50
CA SER A 290 -17.40 9.30 10.61
C SER A 290 -17.09 7.87 11.08
N ALA A 291 -15.80 7.53 11.22
CA ALA A 291 -15.43 6.25 11.81
C ALA A 291 -15.81 6.17 13.30
N ARG A 292 -16.01 7.34 13.93
CA ARG A 292 -16.23 7.49 15.37
C ARG A 292 -17.70 7.66 15.70
N GLU A 293 -18.44 8.41 14.89
CA GLU A 293 -19.86 8.72 15.13
C GLU A 293 -20.75 8.42 13.93
N ASP A 294 -22.04 8.21 14.23
CA ASP A 294 -23.09 8.19 13.21
C ASP A 294 -23.31 9.61 12.68
N GLY A 295 -23.88 9.71 11.49
CA GLY A 295 -24.29 10.98 10.90
C GLY A 295 -25.38 11.68 11.72
N SER A 296 -25.43 13.00 11.62
CA SER A 296 -26.41 13.80 12.36
C SER A 296 -27.85 13.61 11.86
N GLY A 297 -28.03 13.09 10.64
CA GLY A 297 -29.31 13.09 9.92
C GLY A 297 -29.75 14.48 9.45
N GLU A 298 -28.95 15.53 9.69
CA GLU A 298 -29.29 16.90 9.28
C GLU A 298 -29.11 17.05 7.77
N ALA A 299 -30.20 17.38 7.09
CA ALA A 299 -30.20 17.63 5.66
C ALA A 299 -29.60 19.00 5.32
N PRO A 300 -28.90 19.13 4.18
CA PRO A 300 -28.30 20.40 3.76
C PRO A 300 -29.37 21.44 3.35
N LEU A 301 -30.59 20.99 3.04
CA LEU A 301 -31.69 21.84 2.61
C LEU A 301 -32.96 21.53 3.41
N LYS A 302 -33.73 22.58 3.66
CA LYS A 302 -35.11 22.45 4.17
C LYS A 302 -36.02 22.01 3.03
N GLY A 303 -36.88 21.05 3.29
CA GLY A 303 -37.87 20.54 2.33
C GLY A 303 -38.15 19.05 2.53
N GLU A 304 -38.84 18.47 1.56
CA GLU A 304 -39.20 17.06 1.57
C GLU A 304 -38.06 16.19 1.02
N TRP A 305 -37.86 15.05 1.66
CA TRP A 305 -36.80 14.08 1.34
C TRP A 305 -37.38 12.69 1.22
N GLU A 306 -37.29 12.10 0.03
CA GLU A 306 -37.82 10.78 -0.27
C GLU A 306 -36.75 9.70 -0.12
N PRO A 307 -37.01 8.60 0.62
CA PRO A 307 -36.03 7.53 0.79
C PRO A 307 -35.88 6.69 -0.49
N LEU A 308 -34.66 6.60 -1.01
CA LEU A 308 -34.31 5.77 -2.18
C LEU A 308 -33.80 4.38 -1.78
N GLY A 309 -33.28 4.25 -0.55
CA GLY A 309 -32.77 3.00 0.00
C GLY A 309 -31.47 3.22 0.78
N ALA A 310 -30.64 2.18 0.91
CA ALA A 310 -29.35 2.28 1.58
C ALA A 310 -28.28 1.42 0.91
N VAL A 311 -27.02 1.87 1.00
CA VAL A 311 -25.84 1.11 0.55
C VAL A 311 -24.95 0.77 1.74
N SER A 312 -24.38 -0.43 1.73
CA SER A 312 -23.39 -0.86 2.73
C SER A 312 -21.97 -0.76 2.19
N HIS A 313 -21.06 -0.25 3.02
CA HIS A 313 -19.63 -0.17 2.71
C HIS A 313 -18.78 -0.48 3.93
N VAL A 314 -17.74 -1.30 3.74
CA VAL A 314 -16.84 -1.70 4.82
C VAL A 314 -15.50 -1.01 4.63
N PHE A 315 -15.14 -0.18 5.60
CA PHE A 315 -13.82 0.43 5.71
C PHE A 315 -12.93 -0.40 6.65
N THR A 316 -11.65 -0.05 6.72
CA THR A 316 -10.70 -0.69 7.64
C THR A 316 -11.16 -0.55 9.10
N HIS A 317 -11.64 0.63 9.49
CA HIS A 317 -11.94 0.99 10.88
C HIS A 317 -13.42 0.96 11.26
N ALA A 318 -14.35 0.94 10.29
CA ALA A 318 -15.79 0.92 10.53
C ALA A 318 -16.53 0.24 9.37
N ALA A 319 -17.75 -0.21 9.60
CA ALA A 319 -18.71 -0.52 8.55
C ALA A 319 -19.80 0.55 8.56
N LEU A 320 -20.22 1.02 7.39
CA LEU A 320 -21.21 2.07 7.23
C LEU A 320 -22.40 1.54 6.44
N THR A 321 -23.59 1.80 6.97
CA THR A 321 -24.85 1.79 6.20
C THR A 321 -25.21 3.24 5.88
N LEU A 322 -25.16 3.59 4.59
CA LEU A 322 -25.45 4.94 4.10
C LEU A 322 -26.84 4.94 3.47
N SER A 323 -27.80 5.57 4.13
CA SER A 323 -29.11 5.86 3.56
C SER A 323 -28.97 6.89 2.44
N VAL A 324 -29.76 6.75 1.38
CA VAL A 324 -29.81 7.69 0.28
C VAL A 324 -31.21 8.26 0.19
N VAL A 325 -31.32 9.58 0.20
CA VAL A 325 -32.58 10.32 0.10
C VAL A 325 -32.54 11.28 -1.08
N HIS A 326 -33.67 11.43 -1.78
CA HIS A 326 -33.86 12.37 -2.88
C HIS A 326 -34.56 13.63 -2.39
N TYR A 327 -34.07 14.80 -2.77
CA TYR A 327 -34.72 16.07 -2.50
C TYR A 327 -35.84 16.35 -3.50
N SER A 328 -37.07 16.52 -3.02
CA SER A 328 -38.24 16.86 -3.84
C SER A 328 -38.71 18.32 -3.69
N GLY A 329 -37.91 19.17 -3.04
CA GLY A 329 -38.23 20.58 -2.83
C GLY A 329 -37.73 21.53 -3.92
N ASP A 330 -38.13 22.79 -3.82
CA ASP A 330 -37.85 23.82 -4.85
C ASP A 330 -36.55 24.61 -4.61
N HIS A 331 -35.88 24.43 -3.46
CA HIS A 331 -34.68 25.21 -3.13
C HIS A 331 -33.43 24.55 -3.67
N LEU A 332 -32.57 25.32 -4.31
CA LEU A 332 -31.27 24.84 -4.75
C LEU A 332 -30.21 25.07 -3.66
N PRO A 333 -29.21 24.19 -3.54
CA PRO A 333 -28.13 24.35 -2.58
C PRO A 333 -27.28 25.58 -2.88
N GLU A 334 -26.91 26.28 -1.81
CA GLU A 334 -25.97 27.40 -1.79
C GLU A 334 -24.65 26.96 -1.13
N GLY A 335 -23.53 27.59 -1.51
CA GLY A 335 -22.21 27.34 -0.91
C GLY A 335 -21.26 26.52 -1.78
N GLU A 336 -20.26 25.90 -1.13
CA GLU A 336 -19.20 25.15 -1.81
C GLU A 336 -19.71 23.81 -2.38
N GLY A 337 -19.87 23.77 -3.69
CA GLY A 337 -20.23 22.57 -4.46
C GLY A 337 -20.33 22.88 -5.94
N GLY A 338 -20.70 21.89 -6.74
CA GLY A 338 -20.84 22.04 -8.17
C GLY A 338 -21.85 21.08 -8.77
N TRP A 339 -22.58 21.57 -9.76
CA TRP A 339 -23.50 20.76 -10.55
C TRP A 339 -22.73 19.87 -11.53
N TRP A 340 -23.04 18.57 -11.51
CA TRP A 340 -22.43 17.59 -12.39
C TRP A 340 -23.47 16.91 -13.27
N PRO A 341 -23.25 16.78 -14.59
CA PRO A 341 -24.17 16.09 -15.47
C PRO A 341 -24.40 14.64 -15.03
N ILE A 342 -25.66 14.27 -14.75
CA ILE A 342 -26.02 12.91 -14.33
C ILE A 342 -25.60 11.87 -15.38
N ALA A 343 -25.74 12.20 -16.66
CA ALA A 343 -25.33 11.34 -17.77
C ALA A 343 -23.82 11.01 -17.78
N ARG A 344 -22.98 11.76 -17.05
CA ARG A 344 -21.54 11.56 -16.91
C ARG A 344 -21.13 11.32 -15.46
N ILE A 345 -22.03 10.81 -14.61
CA ILE A 345 -21.74 10.65 -13.18
C ILE A 345 -20.56 9.70 -12.90
N GLU A 346 -20.33 8.72 -13.78
CA GLU A 346 -19.20 7.79 -13.66
C GLU A 346 -17.85 8.51 -13.85
N ASP A 347 -17.83 9.62 -14.59
CA ASP A 347 -16.64 10.47 -14.81
C ASP A 347 -16.40 11.44 -13.65
N ALA A 348 -17.29 11.47 -12.65
CA ALA A 348 -17.21 12.43 -11.54
C ALA A 348 -16.08 12.13 -10.54
N GLY A 349 -15.41 10.98 -10.65
CA GLY A 349 -14.36 10.57 -9.72
C GLY A 349 -14.87 10.29 -8.31
N LEU A 350 -16.13 9.87 -8.17
CA LEU A 350 -16.72 9.53 -6.87
C LEU A 350 -16.01 8.29 -6.26
N PRO A 351 -15.70 8.28 -4.96
CA PRO A 351 -15.21 7.08 -4.31
C PRO A 351 -16.31 6.02 -4.30
N THR A 352 -15.91 4.75 -4.20
CA THR A 352 -16.81 3.59 -4.37
C THR A 352 -18.10 3.65 -3.54
N LEU A 353 -18.08 4.25 -2.34
CA LEU A 353 -19.28 4.46 -1.53
C LEU A 353 -20.30 5.37 -2.23
N PHE A 354 -19.89 6.57 -2.64
CA PHE A 354 -20.77 7.54 -3.29
C PHE A 354 -21.12 7.13 -4.72
N ALA A 355 -20.23 6.43 -5.43
CA ALA A 355 -20.58 5.84 -6.73
C ALA A 355 -21.71 4.80 -6.60
N LYS A 356 -21.71 3.98 -5.54
CA LYS A 356 -22.83 3.06 -5.25
C LYS A 356 -24.11 3.82 -4.89
N ALA A 357 -24.01 4.88 -4.09
CA ALA A 357 -25.17 5.70 -3.72
C ALA A 357 -25.79 6.40 -4.94
N ALA A 358 -24.96 6.94 -5.84
CA ALA A 358 -25.41 7.53 -7.10
C ALA A 358 -26.12 6.50 -7.99
N ARG A 359 -25.55 5.29 -8.16
CA ARG A 359 -26.23 4.22 -8.90
C ARG A 359 -27.55 3.80 -8.28
N LEU A 360 -27.67 3.82 -6.95
CA LEU A 360 -28.93 3.54 -6.26
C LEU A 360 -29.99 4.60 -6.58
N ALA A 361 -29.62 5.88 -6.57
CA ALA A 361 -30.53 6.96 -6.93
C ALA A 361 -31.01 6.84 -8.38
N LEU A 362 -30.08 6.59 -9.32
CA LEU A 362 -30.39 6.45 -10.74
C LEU A 362 -31.20 5.20 -11.10
N ALA A 363 -31.26 4.19 -10.22
CA ALA A 363 -32.05 2.98 -10.44
C ALA A 363 -33.51 3.12 -9.94
N LYS A 364 -33.81 4.22 -9.25
CA LYS A 364 -35.12 4.53 -8.66
C LYS A 364 -35.92 5.57 -9.45
N ASP A 365 -35.26 6.25 -10.39
CA ASP A 365 -35.88 6.96 -11.52
C ASP A 365 -36.43 5.97 -12.54
#